data_AF-E3P8G8-F1
#
_entry.id   AF-E3P8G8-F1
#
_cell.length_a   1.000
_cell.length_b   1.000
_cell.length_c   1.000
_cell.angle_alpha   90.00
_cell.angle_beta   90.00
_cell.angle_gamma   90.00
#
_symmetry.space_group_name_H-M   'P 1'
#
loop_
_entity.id
_entity.type
_entity.pdbx_description
1 polymer ?
#
loop_
_entity_poly.entity_id
_entity_poly.type
_entity_poly.pdbx_seq_one_letter_code
_entity_poly.pdbx_strand_id
1 'polypeptide(L)'
;VAHVVSHKSVDMVNIGPSGQGRRDRKIEGASVFGWPDLGHGGTGWTGALEEDYVQPPSFGQYPAVAEWFRKARAERQRRRRGEFHFQGKGTIFPNMSFHEEQPRTVIVAHPIGPHETEFWRYYFVDRDAPDDVKDVLRRYFMSYSGPAGLT
;
A
#
# COMPACT_ATOMS: atom_id res chain seq x y z
N VAL A 1 -16.99 -0.22 -9.30
CA VAL A 1 -18.04 -1.01 -8.62
C VAL A 1 -17.57 -2.43 -8.32
N ALA A 2 -16.83 -3.12 -9.20
CA ALA A 2 -16.33 -4.49 -8.98
C ALA A 2 -15.39 -4.69 -7.75
N HIS A 3 -14.46 -3.76 -7.48
CA HIS A 3 -13.53 -3.83 -6.33
C HIS A 3 -14.24 -3.82 -4.95
N VAL A 4 -15.51 -3.40 -4.89
CA VAL A 4 -16.29 -3.41 -3.63
C VAL A 4 -16.90 -4.80 -3.39
N VAL A 5 -17.17 -5.56 -4.45
CA VAL A 5 -17.77 -6.90 -4.34
C VAL A 5 -16.73 -7.93 -3.94
N SER A 6 -15.49 -7.83 -4.44
CA SER A 6 -14.41 -8.79 -4.19
C SER A 6 -13.96 -8.86 -2.73
N HIS A 7 -14.06 -7.78 -1.95
CA HIS A 7 -13.57 -7.72 -0.56
C HIS A 7 -14.67 -7.80 0.50
N LYS A 8 -15.94 -7.93 0.09
CA LYS A 8 -17.09 -7.85 1.00
C LYS A 8 -17.05 -8.90 2.12
N SER A 9 -16.59 -10.12 1.83
CA SER A 9 -16.45 -11.18 2.84
C SER A 9 -15.44 -10.82 3.92
N VAL A 10 -14.27 -10.32 3.54
CA VAL A 10 -13.21 -9.86 4.45
C VAL A 10 -13.67 -8.68 5.30
N ASP A 11 -14.38 -7.73 4.68
CA ASP A 11 -14.93 -6.57 5.36
C ASP A 11 -15.98 -6.98 6.43
N MET A 12 -16.83 -7.98 6.13
CA MET A 12 -17.86 -8.47 7.08
C MET A 12 -17.27 -9.09 8.34
N VAL A 13 -16.10 -9.72 8.26
CA VAL A 13 -15.44 -10.36 9.41
C VAL A 13 -14.27 -9.54 9.97
N ASN A 14 -14.12 -8.28 9.54
CA ASN A 14 -13.17 -7.31 10.10
C ASN A 14 -11.69 -7.78 10.10
N ILE A 15 -11.27 -8.46 9.02
CA ILE A 15 -9.86 -8.91 8.85
C ILE A 15 -8.90 -7.75 8.50
N GLY A 16 -9.43 -6.53 8.32
CA GLY A 16 -8.62 -5.31 8.14
C GLY A 16 -7.97 -4.82 9.45
N PRO A 17 -6.83 -4.12 9.38
CA PRO A 17 -6.03 -3.74 10.55
C PRO A 17 -6.64 -2.61 11.39
N SER A 18 -7.67 -1.94 10.87
CA SER A 18 -8.46 -0.95 11.60
C SER A 18 -9.72 -1.54 12.24
N GLY A 19 -10.03 -2.81 11.98
CA GLY A 19 -11.11 -3.55 12.64
C GLY A 19 -12.54 -3.14 12.36
N GLN A 20 -12.80 -1.95 11.81
CA GLN A 20 -14.11 -1.53 11.33
C GLN A 20 -13.97 -0.59 10.14
N GLY A 21 -14.85 -0.76 9.16
CA GLY A 21 -14.97 0.13 8.00
C GLY A 21 -13.93 -0.09 6.90
N ARG A 22 -14.28 0.37 5.69
CA ARG A 22 -13.43 0.29 4.49
C ARG A 22 -12.49 1.50 4.41
N ARG A 23 -11.21 1.26 4.13
CA ARG A 23 -10.18 2.31 4.02
C ARG A 23 -10.22 3.06 2.68
N ASP A 24 -10.48 2.36 1.60
CA ASP A 24 -10.43 2.88 0.23
C ASP A 24 -11.81 3.33 -0.26
N ARG A 25 -12.35 4.41 0.33
CA ARG A 25 -13.32 5.25 -0.37
C ARG A 25 -12.58 5.95 -1.51
N LYS A 26 -13.15 5.94 -2.73
CA LYS A 26 -12.60 6.73 -3.84
C LYS A 26 -12.65 8.20 -3.42
N ILE A 27 -11.50 8.73 -3.04
CA ILE A 27 -11.33 10.15 -2.76
C ILE A 27 -11.29 10.86 -4.11
N GLU A 28 -11.87 12.06 -4.16
CA GLU A 28 -11.69 13.00 -5.26
C GLU A 28 -10.19 13.21 -5.57
N GLY A 29 -9.83 13.44 -6.84
CA GLY A 29 -8.44 13.63 -7.24
C GLY A 29 -7.65 12.35 -7.60
N ALA A 30 -8.32 11.21 -7.76
CA ALA A 30 -7.70 10.02 -8.34
C ALA A 30 -7.33 10.27 -9.82
N SER A 31 -6.11 9.90 -10.20
CA SER A 31 -5.57 10.06 -11.55
C SER A 31 -4.89 8.77 -12.04
N VAL A 32 -4.75 8.68 -13.36
CA VAL A 32 -3.95 7.64 -14.02
C VAL A 32 -2.76 8.34 -14.64
N PHE A 33 -1.58 7.76 -14.50
CA PHE A 33 -0.34 8.26 -15.09
C PHE A 33 0.34 7.17 -15.90
N GLY A 34 1.10 7.54 -16.93
CA GLY A 34 1.84 6.58 -17.74
C GLY A 34 2.81 7.25 -18.70
N TRP A 35 3.80 6.46 -19.13
CA TRP A 35 4.80 6.83 -20.12
C TRP A 35 4.65 5.90 -21.32
N PRO A 36 3.90 6.30 -22.37
CA PRO A 36 3.56 5.43 -23.49
C PRO A 36 4.77 4.78 -24.16
N ASP A 37 5.86 5.54 -24.31
CA ASP A 37 7.07 5.08 -24.98
C ASP A 37 7.89 4.09 -24.13
N LEU A 38 7.63 4.01 -22.82
CA LEU A 38 8.38 3.18 -21.88
C LEU A 38 7.55 2.03 -21.29
N GLY A 39 6.23 2.01 -21.52
CA GLY A 39 5.32 1.00 -20.99
C GLY A 39 5.07 1.07 -19.48
N HIS A 40 5.57 2.10 -18.78
CA HIS A 40 5.31 2.31 -17.36
C HIS A 40 3.96 2.99 -17.14
N GLY A 41 3.28 2.69 -16.04
CA GLY A 41 2.07 3.42 -15.66
C GLY A 41 1.46 2.96 -14.36
N GLY A 42 0.46 3.70 -13.90
CA GLY A 42 -0.18 3.43 -12.63
C GLY A 42 -1.38 4.31 -12.36
N THR A 43 -1.92 4.14 -11.17
CA THR A 43 -3.03 4.91 -10.62
C THR A 43 -2.55 5.55 -9.33
N GLY A 44 -2.91 6.81 -9.13
CA GLY A 44 -2.52 7.55 -7.95
C GLY A 44 -3.50 8.67 -7.63
N TRP A 45 -3.05 9.58 -6.79
CA TRP A 45 -3.75 10.82 -6.50
C TRP A 45 -2.88 12.00 -6.89
N THR A 46 -3.53 13.15 -7.12
CA THR A 46 -2.81 14.42 -7.31
C THR A 46 -1.84 14.63 -6.16
N GLY A 47 -0.58 14.90 -6.50
CA GLY A 47 0.43 15.19 -5.49
C GLY A 47 0.07 16.43 -4.68
N ALA A 48 0.41 16.42 -3.40
CA ALA A 48 0.25 17.56 -2.50
C ALA A 48 1.62 17.92 -1.93
N LEU A 49 1.78 19.14 -1.40
CA LEU A 49 2.94 19.42 -0.55
C LEU A 49 2.90 18.49 0.66
N GLU A 50 4.08 18.10 1.14
CA GLU A 50 4.22 17.15 2.23
C GLU A 50 3.48 17.60 3.50
N GLU A 51 3.49 18.91 3.81
CA GLU A 51 2.74 19.50 4.94
C GLU A 51 1.22 19.47 4.76
N ASP A 52 0.74 19.48 3.53
CA ASP A 52 -0.70 19.46 3.20
C ASP A 52 -1.23 18.03 3.04
N TYR A 53 -0.31 17.07 2.94
CA TYR A 53 -0.64 15.68 2.71
C TYR A 53 -1.17 15.01 3.99
N VAL A 54 -2.50 14.89 4.05
CA VAL A 54 -3.23 14.23 5.14
C VAL A 54 -3.45 12.77 4.83
N GLN A 55 -2.89 11.91 5.66
CA GLN A 55 -2.97 10.47 5.52
C GLN A 55 -3.80 9.91 6.70
N PRO A 56 -4.85 9.12 6.47
CA PRO A 56 -5.78 8.73 7.52
C PRO A 56 -5.09 7.86 8.60
N PRO A 57 -5.63 7.81 9.82
CA PRO A 57 -5.23 6.82 10.82
C PRO A 57 -5.38 5.40 10.26
N SER A 58 -4.44 4.52 10.59
CA SER A 58 -4.46 3.12 10.20
C SER A 58 -3.98 2.23 11.34
N PHE A 59 -4.22 0.93 11.25
CA PHE A 59 -3.83 -0.05 12.28
C PHE A 59 -4.44 0.23 13.66
N GLY A 60 -5.69 0.70 13.71
CA GLY A 60 -6.37 1.03 14.97
C GLY A 60 -6.51 -0.14 15.96
N GLN A 61 -6.48 -1.38 15.48
CA GLN A 61 -6.46 -2.58 16.34
C GLN A 61 -5.08 -2.85 16.98
N TYR A 62 -4.03 -2.18 16.52
CA TYR A 62 -2.64 -2.42 16.92
C TYR A 62 -2.00 -1.10 17.38
N PRO A 63 -2.18 -0.69 18.66
CA PRO A 63 -1.75 0.60 19.16
C PRO A 63 -0.26 0.91 18.92
N ALA A 64 0.62 -0.08 19.07
CA ALA A 64 2.05 0.07 18.81
C ALA A 64 2.34 0.43 17.33
N VAL A 65 1.64 -0.21 16.39
CA VAL A 65 1.79 0.06 14.95
C VAL A 65 1.19 1.41 14.58
N ALA A 66 0.03 1.75 15.13
CA ALA A 66 -0.61 3.05 14.92
C ALA A 66 0.28 4.20 15.44
N GLU A 67 0.88 4.04 16.62
CA GLU A 67 1.83 4.99 17.17
C GLU A 67 3.11 5.09 16.33
N TRP A 68 3.65 3.95 15.87
CA TRP A 68 4.82 3.93 14.98
C TRP A 68 4.58 4.75 13.71
N PHE A 69 3.48 4.48 12.99
CA PHE A 69 3.17 5.21 11.76
C PHE A 69 2.88 6.69 12.01
N ARG A 70 2.28 7.05 13.15
CA ARG A 70 2.11 8.45 13.55
C ARG A 70 3.47 9.15 13.69
N LYS A 71 4.44 8.53 14.38
CA LYS A 71 5.80 9.09 14.55
C LYS A 71 6.53 9.17 13.21
N ALA A 72 6.52 8.10 12.42
CA ALA A 72 7.17 8.06 11.11
C ALA A 72 6.61 9.13 10.16
N ARG A 73 5.29 9.36 10.19
CA ARG A 73 4.63 10.42 9.41
C ARG A 73 5.06 11.81 9.85
N ALA A 74 5.09 12.09 11.16
CA ALA A 74 5.52 13.39 11.68
C ALA A 74 6.98 13.69 11.30
N GLU A 75 7.86 12.69 11.38
CA GLU A 75 9.27 12.87 10.99
C GLU A 75 9.43 13.07 9.48
N ARG A 76 8.68 12.33 8.65
CA ARG A 76 8.65 12.51 7.20
C ARG A 76 8.19 13.92 6.83
N GLN A 77 7.10 14.39 7.45
CA GLN A 77 6.57 15.74 7.23
C GLN A 77 7.57 16.82 7.58
N ARG A 78 8.28 16.65 8.70
CA ARG A 78 9.35 17.57 9.10
C ARG A 78 10.51 17.58 8.11
N ARG A 79 10.98 16.40 7.68
CA ARG A 79 12.15 16.25 6.79
C ARG A 79 11.90 16.70 5.36
N ARG A 80 10.70 16.48 4.84
CA ARG A 80 10.34 16.70 3.43
C ARG A 80 9.44 17.92 3.24
N ARG A 81 9.37 18.80 4.24
CA ARG A 81 8.55 20.01 4.17
C ARG A 81 8.89 20.83 2.93
N GLY A 82 7.88 21.25 2.17
CA GLY A 82 8.02 21.96 0.90
C GLY A 82 8.28 21.05 -0.31
N GLU A 83 8.47 19.74 -0.13
CA GLU A 83 8.52 18.78 -1.22
C GLU A 83 7.12 18.25 -1.55
N PHE A 84 6.93 17.77 -2.78
CA PHE A 84 5.71 17.05 -3.14
C PHE A 84 5.70 15.62 -2.57
N HIS A 85 4.53 15.21 -2.10
CA HIS A 85 4.18 13.83 -1.81
C HIS A 85 3.32 13.27 -2.94
N PHE A 86 3.77 12.14 -3.49
CA PHE A 86 3.03 11.39 -4.50
C PHE A 86 2.55 10.07 -3.91
N GLN A 87 1.27 9.77 -4.17
CA GLN A 87 0.67 8.49 -3.86
C GLN A 87 0.27 7.79 -5.13
N GLY A 88 0.55 6.49 -5.19
CA GLY A 88 0.21 5.68 -6.33
C GLY A 88 0.79 4.29 -6.28
N LYS A 89 0.11 3.43 -7.02
CA LYS A 89 0.50 2.07 -7.35
C LYS A 89 0.59 1.95 -8.85
N GLY A 90 1.51 1.12 -9.33
CA GLY A 90 1.73 1.01 -10.76
C GLY A 90 2.61 -0.16 -11.12
N THR A 91 2.94 -0.22 -12.40
CA THR A 91 3.87 -1.18 -12.98
C THR A 91 4.97 -0.42 -13.68
N ILE A 92 6.19 -0.71 -13.26
CA ILE A 92 7.40 -0.40 -13.98
C ILE A 92 7.61 -1.56 -14.96
N PHE A 93 7.37 -1.29 -16.24
CA PHE A 93 7.77 -2.16 -17.35
C PHE A 93 9.18 -2.75 -17.14
N PRO A 94 9.38 -4.05 -17.40
CA PRO A 94 8.44 -4.95 -18.07
C PRO A 94 7.42 -5.64 -17.14
N ASN A 95 7.78 -5.89 -15.88
CA ASN A 95 7.06 -6.88 -15.07
C ASN A 95 7.14 -6.63 -13.56
N MET A 96 7.46 -5.40 -13.13
CA MET A 96 7.55 -5.06 -11.72
C MET A 96 6.42 -4.12 -11.31
N SER A 97 5.53 -4.57 -10.43
CA SER A 97 4.49 -3.71 -9.83
C SER A 97 4.88 -3.24 -8.45
N PHE A 98 4.35 -2.09 -8.03
CA PHE A 98 4.57 -1.54 -6.70
C PHE A 98 3.28 -0.98 -6.09
N HIS A 99 3.27 -0.92 -4.76
CA HIS A 99 2.28 -0.22 -3.96
C HIS A 99 3.04 0.49 -2.82
N GLU A 100 2.79 1.78 -2.68
CA GLU A 100 3.63 2.70 -1.90
C GLU A 100 3.30 2.71 -0.41
N GLU A 101 2.02 2.51 -0.03
CA GLU A 101 1.58 2.74 1.35
C GLU A 101 1.16 1.47 2.08
N GLN A 102 0.06 0.83 1.69
CA GLN A 102 -0.52 -0.28 2.46
C GLN A 102 -1.09 -1.38 1.56
N PRO A 103 -0.37 -2.50 1.40
CA PRO A 103 0.98 -2.77 1.89
C PRO A 103 2.06 -2.01 1.09
N ARG A 104 3.18 -1.67 1.76
CA ARG A 104 4.41 -1.23 1.06
C ARG A 104 5.04 -2.44 0.40
N THR A 105 4.92 -2.57 -0.92
CA THR A 105 5.33 -3.80 -1.62
C THR A 105 5.84 -3.55 -3.02
N VAL A 106 6.74 -4.44 -3.44
CA VAL A 106 7.13 -4.64 -4.83
C VAL A 106 6.82 -6.08 -5.21
N ILE A 107 6.30 -6.27 -6.41
CA ILE A 107 5.96 -7.57 -7.00
C ILE A 107 6.72 -7.68 -8.31
N VAL A 108 7.47 -8.77 -8.51
CA VAL A 108 8.08 -9.10 -9.80
C VAL A 108 7.38 -10.33 -10.37
N ALA A 109 6.87 -10.21 -11.59
CA ALA A 109 6.20 -11.29 -12.31
C ALA A 109 7.21 -11.99 -13.23
N HIS A 110 7.82 -13.08 -12.76
CA HIS A 110 8.79 -13.85 -13.52
C HIS A 110 8.09 -14.77 -14.53
N PRO A 111 8.20 -14.52 -15.84
CA PRO A 111 7.58 -15.38 -16.84
C PRO A 111 8.30 -16.73 -16.90
N ILE A 112 7.56 -17.82 -16.74
CA ILE A 112 8.06 -19.19 -17.00
C ILE A 112 7.75 -19.57 -18.46
N GLY A 113 6.63 -19.07 -18.99
CA GLY A 113 6.22 -19.22 -20.38
C GLY A 113 5.01 -18.34 -20.70
N PRO A 114 4.38 -18.48 -21.87
CA PRO A 114 3.22 -17.67 -22.27
C PRO A 114 1.96 -17.90 -21.41
N HIS A 115 1.93 -19.00 -20.64
CA HIS A 115 0.78 -19.40 -19.82
C HIS A 115 1.10 -19.56 -18.32
N GLU A 116 2.34 -19.26 -17.91
CA GLU A 116 2.78 -19.48 -16.53
C GLU A 116 3.70 -18.35 -16.06
N THR A 117 3.49 -17.91 -14.82
CA THR A 117 4.24 -16.82 -14.20
C THR A 117 4.44 -17.10 -12.72
N GLU A 118 5.67 -16.96 -12.26
CA GLU A 118 6.00 -16.99 -10.84
C GLU A 118 6.02 -15.56 -10.28
N PHE A 119 5.22 -15.30 -9.24
CA PHE A 119 5.18 -13.98 -8.62
C PHE A 119 6.07 -13.93 -7.38
N TRP A 120 7.08 -13.07 -7.41
CA TRP A 120 7.91 -12.76 -6.25
C TRP A 120 7.43 -11.46 -5.64
N ARG A 121 6.81 -11.56 -4.46
CA ARG A 121 6.30 -10.39 -3.72
C ARG A 121 7.14 -10.12 -2.49
N TYR A 122 7.63 -8.89 -2.41
CA TYR A 122 8.42 -8.38 -1.30
C TYR A 122 7.63 -7.35 -0.52
N TYR A 123 7.73 -7.41 0.80
CA TYR A 123 7.11 -6.45 1.69
C TYR A 123 8.18 -5.69 2.46
N PHE A 124 7.98 -4.38 2.58
CA PHE A 124 8.92 -3.49 3.25
C PHE A 124 8.37 -3.04 4.61
N VAL A 125 9.24 -3.11 5.61
CA VAL A 125 9.03 -2.56 6.96
C VAL A 125 10.20 -1.65 7.31
N ASP A 126 9.98 -0.66 8.15
CA ASP A 126 11.05 0.26 8.56
C ASP A 126 12.11 -0.51 9.37
N ARG A 127 13.39 -0.28 9.05
CA ARG A 127 14.51 -1.04 9.64
C ARG A 127 14.56 -0.91 11.16
N ASP A 128 14.27 0.28 11.66
CA ASP A 128 14.28 0.71 13.06
C ASP A 128 12.94 0.52 13.76
N ALA A 129 11.93 -0.04 13.09
CA ALA A 129 10.67 -0.37 13.75
C ALA A 129 10.89 -1.42 14.86
N PRO A 130 10.19 -1.29 16.00
CA PRO A 130 10.13 -2.32 17.04
C PRO A 130 9.74 -3.69 16.48
N ASP A 131 10.21 -4.77 17.11
CA ASP A 131 9.99 -6.13 16.61
C ASP A 131 8.52 -6.54 16.64
N ASP A 132 7.75 -6.08 17.63
CA ASP A 132 6.31 -6.28 17.71
C ASP A 132 5.57 -5.58 16.56
N VAL A 133 5.99 -4.37 16.20
CA VAL A 133 5.49 -3.63 15.02
C VAL A 133 5.79 -4.42 13.74
N LYS A 134 7.04 -4.87 13.55
CA LYS A 134 7.45 -5.66 12.38
C LYS A 134 6.65 -6.95 12.25
N ASP A 135 6.42 -7.65 13.36
CA ASP A 135 5.71 -8.92 13.37
C ASP A 135 4.21 -8.75 13.07
N VAL A 136 3.56 -7.70 13.58
CA VAL A 136 2.18 -7.35 13.19
C VAL A 136 2.10 -7.03 11.70
N LEU A 137 3.00 -6.18 11.18
CA LEU A 137 3.02 -5.82 9.77
C LEU A 137 3.24 -7.05 8.89
N ARG A 138 4.19 -7.92 9.24
CA ARG A 138 4.45 -9.17 8.52
C ARG A 138 3.22 -10.05 8.45
N ARG A 139 2.53 -10.31 9.57
CA ARG A 139 1.31 -11.13 9.59
C ARG A 139 0.21 -10.51 8.75
N TYR A 140 -0.02 -9.21 8.95
CA TYR A 140 -1.07 -8.48 8.23
C TYR A 140 -0.82 -8.46 6.71
N PHE A 141 0.42 -8.23 6.26
CA PHE A 141 0.75 -8.24 4.84
C PHE A 141 0.55 -9.61 4.19
N MET A 142 0.87 -10.71 4.91
CA MET A 142 0.61 -12.08 4.45
C MET A 142 -0.88 -12.38 4.33
N SER A 143 -1.70 -12.01 5.32
CA SER A 143 -3.15 -12.22 5.28
C SER A 143 -3.86 -11.33 4.26
N TYR A 144 -3.29 -10.16 3.96
CA TYR A 144 -3.83 -9.23 2.98
C TYR A 144 -3.52 -9.72 1.56
N SER A 145 -2.25 -9.86 1.18
CA SER A 145 -1.87 -10.15 -0.21
C SER A 145 -0.64 -11.06 -0.33
N GLY A 146 -0.50 -12.01 0.60
CA GLY A 146 0.39 -13.16 0.43
C GLY A 146 -0.22 -14.24 -0.49
N PRO A 147 0.43 -15.40 -0.65
CA PRO A 147 -0.10 -16.51 -1.48
C PRO A 147 -1.50 -17.01 -1.09
N ALA A 148 -1.89 -16.82 0.18
CA ALA A 148 -3.22 -17.12 0.72
C ALA A 148 -3.96 -15.84 1.19
N GLY A 149 -3.59 -14.68 0.64
CA GLY A 149 -4.22 -13.40 0.98
C GLY A 149 -5.66 -13.30 0.51
N LEU A 150 -6.46 -12.49 1.21
CA LEU A 150 -7.92 -12.42 1.00
C LEU A 150 -8.40 -11.11 0.34
N THR A 151 -7.47 -10.25 -0.10
CA THR A 151 -7.76 -8.88 -0.56
C THR A 151 -6.82 -8.38 -1.66
#